data_AF-A0A929HU06-F1
#
_entry.id   AF-A0A929HU06-F1
#
_cell.length_a   1.000
_cell.length_b   1.000
_cell.length_c   1.000
_cell.angle_alpha   90.00
_cell.angle_beta   90.00
_cell.angle_gamma   90.00
#
_symmetry.space_group_name_H-M   'P 1'
#
loop_
_entity.id
_entity.type
_entity.pdbx_description
1 polymer ?
#
loop_
_entity_poly.entity_id
_entity_poly.type
_entity_poly.pdbx_seq_one_letter_code
_entity_poly.pdbx_strand_id
1 'polypeptide(L)'
;DSTGATIINYDKCIGCKMCSIACPFGAISVDPLTMRVVKCDLCSGDPACVKFCLTGAIEYVTAHAYDLKRQRERITQMKRILRGGA
;
A
#
# COMPACT_ATOMS: atom_id res chain seq x y z
N ASP A 1 9.21 -12.19 -1.89
CA ASP A 1 9.01 -11.55 -3.21
C ASP A 1 9.82 -10.25 -3.26
N SER A 2 9.97 -9.64 -4.43
CA SER A 2 10.77 -8.41 -4.63
C SER A 2 10.02 -7.12 -4.28
N THR A 3 8.76 -7.23 -3.86
CA THR A 3 7.86 -6.10 -3.58
C THR A 3 8.15 -5.41 -2.25
N GLY A 4 8.87 -6.07 -1.35
CA GLY A 4 9.06 -5.61 0.03
C GLY A 4 7.84 -5.85 0.93
N ALA A 5 6.80 -6.53 0.45
CA ALA A 5 5.68 -6.92 1.27
C ALA A 5 6.11 -7.96 2.32
N THR A 6 5.77 -7.73 3.59
CA THR A 6 5.75 -8.80 4.59
C THR A 6 4.74 -9.85 4.11
N ILE A 7 5.00 -11.15 4.15
CA ILE A 7 4.07 -12.21 3.65
C ILE A 7 3.77 -13.23 4.75
N ILE A 8 2.55 -13.78 4.77
CA ILE A 8 2.20 -14.91 5.64
C ILE A 8 2.62 -16.20 4.94
N ASN A 9 3.46 -17.01 5.59
CA ASN A 9 3.71 -18.38 5.16
C ASN A 9 2.56 -19.27 5.66
N TYR A 10 1.68 -19.70 4.76
CA TYR A 10 0.51 -20.49 5.12
C TYR A 10 0.82 -21.93 5.53
N ASP A 11 1.97 -22.49 5.13
CA ASP A 11 2.40 -23.83 5.57
C ASP A 11 2.79 -23.85 7.05
N LYS A 12 3.27 -22.70 7.56
CA LYS A 12 3.63 -22.50 8.98
C LYS A 12 2.51 -21.85 9.79
N CYS A 13 1.47 -21.36 9.14
CA CYS A 13 0.38 -20.65 9.81
C CYS A 13 -0.55 -21.63 10.53
N ILE A 14 -0.52 -21.60 11.86
CA ILE A 14 -1.39 -22.44 12.71
C ILE A 14 -2.67 -21.73 13.18
N GLY A 15 -2.93 -20.49 12.71
CA GLY A 15 -4.13 -19.76 13.10
C GLY A 15 -4.17 -19.24 14.54
N CYS A 16 -3.01 -19.07 15.20
CA CYS A 16 -2.95 -18.61 16.61
C CYS A 16 -3.30 -17.13 16.82
N LYS A 17 -3.41 -16.33 15.74
CA LYS A 17 -3.81 -14.91 15.75
C LYS A 17 -2.86 -13.95 16.49
N MET A 18 -1.72 -14.42 16.99
CA MET A 18 -0.73 -13.56 17.68
C MET A 18 -0.24 -12.42 16.80
N CYS A 19 -0.05 -12.65 15.49
CA CYS A 19 0.33 -11.59 14.56
C CYS A 19 -0.75 -10.50 14.45
N SER A 20 -2.03 -10.85 14.54
CA SER A 20 -3.14 -9.89 14.52
C SER A 20 -3.10 -8.96 15.73
N ILE A 21 -2.76 -9.50 16.91
CA ILE A 21 -2.63 -8.71 18.16
C ILE A 21 -1.38 -7.84 18.10
N ALA A 22 -0.29 -8.36 17.55
CA ALA A 22 0.99 -7.65 17.46
C ALA A 22 0.99 -6.49 16.46
N CYS A 23 0.07 -6.49 15.48
CA CYS A 23 0.04 -5.45 14.45
C CYS A 23 -0.57 -4.14 15.00
N PRO A 24 0.21 -3.04 15.11
CA PRO A 24 -0.30 -1.79 15.67
C PRO A 24 -1.32 -1.09 14.77
N PHE A 25 -1.37 -1.49 13.48
CA PHE A 25 -2.26 -0.89 12.49
C PHE A 25 -3.57 -1.67 12.31
N GLY A 26 -3.73 -2.82 12.96
CA GLY A 26 -4.91 -3.68 12.77
C GLY A 26 -5.08 -4.20 11.34
N ALA A 27 -3.98 -4.30 10.58
CA ALA A 27 -4.01 -4.63 9.14
C ALA A 27 -4.18 -6.13 8.83
N ILE A 28 -4.44 -6.96 9.83
CA ILE A 28 -4.56 -8.43 9.71
C ILE A 28 -5.98 -8.81 10.09
N SER A 29 -6.64 -9.57 9.22
CA SER A 29 -7.98 -10.12 9.43
C SER A 29 -7.91 -11.63 9.64
N VAL A 30 -8.99 -12.24 10.09
CA VAL A 30 -9.12 -13.69 10.24
C VAL A 30 -10.21 -14.17 9.30
N ASP A 31 -9.89 -15.15 8.47
CA ASP A 31 -10.88 -15.84 7.65
C ASP A 31 -11.77 -16.71 8.56
N PRO A 32 -13.09 -16.49 8.59
CA PRO A 32 -13.99 -17.24 9.46
C PRO A 32 -14.11 -18.73 9.08
N LEU A 33 -13.77 -19.11 7.84
CA LEU A 33 -13.88 -20.50 7.38
C LEU A 33 -12.64 -21.32 7.72
N THR A 34 -11.45 -20.79 7.42
CA THR A 34 -10.19 -21.50 7.66
C THR A 34 -9.59 -21.19 9.03
N MET A 35 -10.10 -20.18 9.73
CA MET A 35 -9.55 -19.64 10.98
C MET A 35 -8.10 -19.17 10.87
N ARG A 36 -7.59 -19.00 9.65
CA ARG A 36 -6.27 -18.49 9.35
C ARG A 36 -6.29 -16.97 9.26
N VAL A 37 -5.15 -16.37 9.55
CA VAL A 37 -4.96 -14.94 9.37
C VAL A 37 -4.77 -14.62 7.89
N VAL A 38 -5.34 -13.51 7.45
CA VAL A 38 -5.26 -12.97 6.08
C VAL A 38 -4.82 -11.52 6.17
N LYS A 39 -3.98 -11.10 5.23
CA LYS A 39 -3.54 -9.71 5.10
C LYS A 39 -3.23 -9.40 3.64
N CYS A 40 -3.10 -8.12 3.29
CA CYS A 40 -2.61 -7.71 1.98
C CYS A 40 -1.21 -8.28 1.70
N ASP A 41 -1.06 -8.99 0.60
CA ASP A 41 0.19 -9.55 0.06
C ASP A 41 0.73 -8.72 -1.12
N LEU A 42 0.16 -7.52 -1.31
CA LEU A 42 0.45 -6.62 -2.41
C LEU A 42 0.22 -7.22 -3.80
N CYS A 43 -0.56 -8.31 -3.89
CA CYS A 43 -0.83 -9.04 -5.12
C CYS A 43 0.45 -9.32 -5.94
N SER A 44 1.55 -9.65 -5.26
CA SER A 44 2.87 -9.88 -5.90
C SER A 44 3.36 -8.72 -6.77
N GLY A 45 2.97 -7.49 -6.45
CA GLY A 45 3.39 -6.28 -7.16
C GLY A 45 2.45 -5.88 -8.30
N ASP A 46 1.29 -6.52 -8.43
CA ASP A 46 0.25 -6.16 -9.39
C ASP A 46 -1.12 -5.98 -8.69
N PRO A 47 -1.31 -4.89 -7.91
CA PRO A 47 -2.47 -4.75 -7.03
C PRO A 47 -3.80 -4.63 -7.77
N ALA A 48 -4.68 -5.62 -7.58
CA ALA A 48 -6.01 -5.64 -8.20
C ALA A 48 -6.89 -4.46 -7.77
N CYS A 49 -6.78 -4.04 -6.50
CA CYS A 49 -7.54 -2.90 -5.97
C CYS A 49 -7.21 -1.58 -6.69
N VAL A 50 -5.95 -1.37 -7.09
CA VAL A 50 -5.52 -0.19 -7.84
C VAL A 50 -6.10 -0.20 -9.25
N LYS A 51 -6.06 -1.35 -9.93
CA LYS A 51 -6.67 -1.50 -11.27
C LYS A 51 -8.17 -1.27 -11.30
N PHE A 52 -8.86 -1.66 -10.23
CA PHE A 52 -10.31 -1.51 -10.13
C PHE A 52 -10.74 -0.08 -9.74
N CYS A 53 -9.83 0.76 -9.27
CA CYS A 53 -10.16 2.09 -8.76
C CYS A 53 -10.46 3.09 -9.89
N LEU A 54 -11.72 3.17 -10.31
CA LEU A 54 -12.18 4.07 -11.38
C LEU A 54 -11.96 5.55 -11.08
N THR A 55 -12.04 5.95 -9.82
CA THR A 55 -11.85 7.35 -9.40
C THR A 55 -10.39 7.78 -9.34
N GLY A 56 -9.45 6.84 -9.39
CA GLY A 56 -8.02 7.12 -9.23
C GLY A 56 -7.63 7.54 -7.81
N ALA A 57 -8.40 7.13 -6.80
CA ALA A 57 -8.11 7.47 -5.39
C ALA A 57 -6.84 6.79 -4.84
N ILE A 58 -6.41 5.68 -5.46
CA ILE A 58 -5.19 4.95 -5.09
C ILE A 58 -4.33 4.71 -6.33
N GLU A 59 -3.02 4.82 -6.17
CA GLU A 59 -2.01 4.63 -7.22
C GLU A 59 -0.89 3.72 -6.68
N TYR A 60 -0.39 2.79 -7.51
CA TYR A 60 0.76 1.96 -7.16
C TYR A 60 2.01 2.48 -7.87
N VAL A 61 2.89 3.14 -7.12
CA VAL A 61 4.13 3.74 -7.60
C VAL A 61 5.28 3.46 -6.64
N THR A 62 6.51 3.52 -7.15
CA THR A 62 7.68 3.42 -6.29
C THR A 62 7.88 4.71 -5.50
N ALA A 63 8.49 4.61 -4.32
CA ALA A 63 8.82 5.78 -3.50
C ALA A 63 9.61 6.83 -4.30
N HIS A 64 10.61 6.39 -5.08
CA HIS A 64 11.41 7.28 -5.90
C HIS A 64 10.59 8.04 -6.97
N ALA A 65 9.70 7.33 -7.68
CA ALA A 65 8.85 7.96 -8.67
C ALA A 65 7.88 8.97 -8.02
N TYR A 66 7.34 8.63 -6.86
CA TYR A 66 6.47 9.51 -6.08
C TYR A 66 7.19 10.79 -5.61
N ASP A 67 8.42 10.66 -5.10
CA ASP A 67 9.23 11.79 -4.65
C ASP A 67 9.52 12.77 -5.79
N LEU A 68 9.88 12.25 -6.97
CA LEU A 68 10.11 13.05 -8.17
C LEU A 68 8.84 13.78 -8.63
N LYS A 69 7.69 13.11 -8.61
CA LYS A 69 6.39 13.71 -8.94
C LYS A 69 6.10 14.88 -8.00
N ARG A 70 6.25 14.67 -6.69
CA ARG A 70 6.03 15.70 -5.66
C ARG A 70 7.01 16.87 -5.77
N GLN A 71 8.28 16.63 -6.09
CA GLN A 71 9.27 17.69 -6.30
C GLN A 71 8.89 18.56 -7.51
N ARG A 72 8.44 17.95 -8.61
CA ARG A 72 7.97 18.67 -9.81
C ARG A 72 6.73 19.51 -9.54
N GLU A 73 5.77 18.99 -8.78
CA GLU A 73 4.56 19.72 -8.37
C GLU A 73 4.92 20.95 -7.54
N ARG A 74 5.84 20.82 -6.57
CA ARG A 74 6.35 21.93 -5.77
C ARG A 74 7.04 23.01 -6.61
N ILE A 75 7.89 22.61 -7.56
CA ILE A 75 8.55 23.55 -8.48
C ILE A 75 7.51 24.28 -9.34
N THR A 76 6.48 23.57 -9.79
CA THR A 76 5.39 24.14 -10.60
C THR A 76 4.56 25.15 -9.80
N GLN A 77 4.23 24.83 -8.56
CA GLN A 77 3.55 25.73 -7.63
C GLN A 77 4.39 26.98 -7.34
N MET A 78 5.69 26.80 -7.05
CA MET A 78 6.62 27.91 -6.80
C MET A 78 6.72 28.84 -8.02
N LYS A 79 6.78 28.28 -9.23
CA LYS A 79 6.76 29.07 -10.48
C LYS A 79 5.48 29.88 -10.64
N ARG A 80 4.33 29.40 -10.17
CA ARG A 80 3.07 30.16 -10.20
C ARG A 80 3.11 31.36 -9.25
N ILE A 81 3.60 31.16 -8.03
CA ILE A 81 3.76 32.21 -7.02
C ILE A 81 4.73 33.29 -7.52
N LEU A 82 5.90 32.89 -8.02
CA LEU A 82 6.92 33.82 -8.51
C LEU A 82 6.51 34.61 -9.76
N ARG A 83 5.53 34.10 -10.53
CA ARG A 83 4.99 34.77 -11.72
C ARG A 83 3.82 35.71 -11.42
N GLY A 84 3.51 35.96 -10.15
CA GLY A 84 2.50 36.95 -9.74
C GLY A 84 1.05 36.54 -9.94
N GLY A 85 0.74 35.23 -9.93
CA GLY A 85 -0.64 34.77 -9.84
C GLY A 85 -1.19 35.01 -8.43
N ALA A 86 -2.37 35.63 -8.35
CA ALA A 86 -3.09 36.04 -7.13
C ALA A 86 -2.93 35.12 -5.91
#